data_AF-A0A7J3B9Z3-F1
#
_entry.id   AF-A0A7J3B9Z3-F1
#
_cell.length_a   1.000
_cell.length_b   1.000
_cell.length_c   1.000
_cell.angle_alpha   90.00
_cell.angle_beta   90.00
_cell.angle_gamma   90.00
#
_symmetry.space_group_name_H-M   'P 1'
#
loop_
_entity.id
_entity.type
_entity.pdbx_description
1 polymer ?
#
loop_
_entity_poly.entity_id
_entity_poly.type
_entity_poly.pdbx_seq_one_letter_code
_entity_poly.pdbx_strand_id
1 'polypeptide(L)'
;MSKQTYGGDDEEAPSEETKRPKLSKFELAPDTNVRDLFWKIMASYAATKGPGMELSELYNQRFALEKASVAIMEGERSNLYGMSPRFVAQYTLMMFLDAGWEDTFLQFISDIKESKGDGWKAIVRALQNMLLSENYRALIRKYFQKAIRNQNTYQDVLFYLPRIKDAALIAEFKRELIIYARGDADEGQENAMKSLALLEGDEDAKEVILNLLKHWDADVRRKAATLIKDMKIDESGMEFIEKRAEAETNDEIKRMLMRKVSLWKRKKK
;
A
#
# COMPACT_ATOMS: atom_id res chain seq x y z
N MET A 1 63.71 4.98 64.78
CA MET A 1 62.81 3.81 64.72
C MET A 1 61.72 4.09 63.68
N SER A 2 61.55 3.16 62.72
CA SER A 2 60.37 2.87 61.84
C SER A 2 59.37 4.00 61.54
N LYS A 3 58.95 4.29 60.30
CA LYS A 3 58.69 3.46 59.10
C LYS A 3 58.66 4.40 57.88
N GLN A 4 59.26 4.00 56.77
CA GLN A 4 59.13 4.68 55.47
C GLN A 4 57.93 4.13 54.70
N THR A 5 57.05 5.01 54.24
CA THR A 5 56.12 4.78 53.13
C THR A 5 56.09 6.05 52.28
N TYR A 6 56.89 6.05 51.21
CA TYR A 6 56.67 6.87 50.00
C TYR A 6 55.51 6.18 49.23
N GLY A 7 54.46 6.86 48.78
CA GLY A 7 54.52 8.02 47.88
C GLY A 7 54.57 7.49 46.45
N GLY A 8 53.40 7.17 45.89
CA GLY A 8 53.23 6.76 44.49
C GLY A 8 52.18 7.65 43.86
N ASP A 9 52.64 8.50 42.95
CA ASP A 9 51.88 9.49 42.17
C ASP A 9 50.79 8.87 41.30
N ASP A 10 49.67 9.61 41.25
CA ASP A 10 48.84 9.93 40.09
C ASP A 10 49.27 9.37 38.73
N GLU A 11 48.52 8.39 38.22
CA GLU A 11 48.06 8.37 36.82
C GLU A 11 46.66 7.75 36.77
N GLU A 12 45.63 8.59 36.93
CA GLU A 12 44.25 8.24 36.54
C GLU A 12 44.21 8.06 35.02
N ALA A 13 44.25 6.81 34.56
CA ALA A 13 43.77 6.49 33.23
C ALA A 13 42.26 6.80 33.20
N PRO A 14 41.76 7.62 32.25
CA PRO A 14 40.33 7.86 32.15
C PRO A 14 39.70 6.53 31.73
N SER A 15 39.02 5.87 32.66
CA SER A 15 38.17 4.74 32.29
C SER A 15 37.13 5.30 31.33
N GLU A 16 37.24 4.93 30.05
CA GLU A 16 36.14 5.07 29.11
C GLU A 16 34.97 4.29 29.72
N GLU A 17 34.11 5.01 30.43
CA GLU A 17 32.76 4.57 30.71
C GLU A 17 32.14 4.29 29.34
N THR A 18 32.19 3.03 28.94
CA THR A 18 31.33 2.47 27.91
C THR A 18 29.92 2.80 28.38
N LYS A 19 29.39 3.92 27.89
CA LYS A 19 28.02 4.37 28.11
C LYS A 19 27.14 3.20 27.69
N ARG A 20 26.75 2.38 28.66
CA ARG A 20 25.73 1.35 28.46
C ARG A 20 24.56 2.09 27.83
N PRO A 21 24.07 1.67 26.65
CA PRO A 21 22.97 2.35 26.00
C PRO A 21 21.82 2.39 27.01
N LYS A 22 21.43 3.60 27.42
CA LYS A 22 20.30 3.77 28.34
C LYS A 22 19.08 3.17 27.66
N LEU A 23 18.56 2.09 28.24
CA LEU A 23 17.29 1.44 27.87
C LEU A 23 16.10 2.41 27.93
N SER A 24 16.27 3.60 28.51
CA SER A 24 15.29 4.70 28.47
C SER A 24 14.98 5.18 27.05
N LYS A 25 15.83 4.89 26.05
CA LYS A 25 15.50 5.19 24.63
C LYS A 25 14.40 4.29 24.06
N PHE A 26 14.01 3.23 24.78
CA PHE A 26 13.01 2.28 24.34
C PHE A 26 11.67 2.40 25.05
N GLU A 27 11.49 3.34 26.01
CA GLU A 27 10.25 3.68 26.75
C GLU A 27 9.11 2.64 26.73
N LEU A 28 9.45 1.38 26.95
CA LEU A 28 8.51 0.39 27.40
C LEU A 28 8.65 0.49 28.91
N ALA A 29 7.62 1.03 29.57
CA ALA A 29 7.45 0.72 30.97
C ALA A 29 7.58 -0.82 31.06
N PRO A 30 8.51 -1.36 31.88
CA PRO A 30 8.94 -2.75 31.81
C PRO A 30 7.81 -3.79 31.91
N ASP A 31 6.61 -3.36 32.30
CA ASP A 31 5.44 -4.20 32.55
C ASP A 31 4.35 -4.14 31.46
N THR A 32 4.48 -3.32 30.40
CA THR A 32 3.42 -3.21 29.38
C THR A 32 3.69 -4.12 28.18
N ASN A 33 2.96 -5.23 28.12
CA ASN A 33 2.94 -6.11 26.95
C ASN A 33 2.26 -5.43 25.76
N VAL A 34 3.00 -5.18 24.68
CA VAL A 34 2.52 -4.50 23.47
C VAL A 34 1.30 -5.21 22.84
N ARG A 35 1.20 -6.54 22.96
CA ARG A 35 0.03 -7.28 22.45
C ARG A 35 -1.23 -7.00 23.26
N ASP A 36 -1.10 -6.89 24.59
CA ASP A 36 -2.24 -6.60 25.46
C ASP A 36 -2.70 -5.16 25.25
N LEU A 37 -1.75 -4.23 25.10
CA LEU A 37 -2.02 -2.85 24.70
C LEU A 37 -2.74 -2.78 23.34
N PHE A 38 -2.25 -3.52 22.34
CA PHE A 38 -2.89 -3.61 21.04
C PHE A 38 -4.35 -4.07 21.16
N TRP A 39 -4.61 -5.17 21.86
CA TRP A 39 -5.97 -5.69 22.02
C TRP A 39 -6.88 -4.76 22.83
N LYS A 40 -6.34 -4.04 23.82
CA LYS A 40 -7.09 -3.00 24.54
C LYS A 40 -7.58 -1.90 23.59
N ILE A 41 -6.72 -1.44 22.68
CA ILE A 41 -7.08 -0.42 21.68
C ILE A 41 -8.11 -1.00 20.69
N MET A 42 -7.89 -2.21 20.17
CA MET A 42 -8.82 -2.86 19.24
C MET A 42 -10.21 -3.09 19.86
N ALA A 43 -10.26 -3.47 21.14
CA ALA A 43 -11.52 -3.64 21.88
C ALA A 43 -12.26 -2.30 22.02
N SER A 44 -11.54 -1.21 22.26
CA SER A 44 -12.15 0.12 22.28
C SER A 44 -12.74 0.50 20.92
N TYR A 45 -12.01 0.28 19.82
CA TYR A 45 -12.55 0.55 18.48
C TYR A 45 -13.78 -0.31 18.17
N ALA A 46 -13.80 -1.57 18.62
CA ALA A 46 -14.95 -2.44 18.48
C ALA A 46 -16.19 -1.91 19.25
N ALA A 47 -15.99 -1.36 20.45
CA ALA A 47 -17.06 -0.88 21.31
C ALA A 47 -17.54 0.54 20.99
N THR A 48 -16.62 1.46 20.68
CA THR A 48 -16.90 2.91 20.64
C THR A 48 -16.58 3.57 19.30
N LYS A 49 -15.99 2.83 18.35
CA LYS A 49 -15.42 3.37 17.11
C LYS A 49 -14.31 4.41 17.33
N GLY A 50 -13.71 4.42 18.52
CA GLY A 50 -12.54 5.24 18.85
C GLY A 50 -11.52 4.48 19.71
N PRO A 51 -10.32 5.07 19.90
CA PRO A 51 -9.20 4.39 20.54
C PRO A 51 -9.36 4.18 22.05
N GLY A 52 -10.25 4.94 22.71
CA GLY A 52 -10.50 4.83 24.16
C GLY A 52 -9.34 5.28 25.05
N MET A 53 -8.31 5.86 24.43
CA MET A 53 -7.14 6.44 25.08
C MET A 53 -6.49 7.47 24.15
N GLU A 54 -5.58 8.28 24.69
CA GLU A 54 -4.84 9.27 23.93
C GLU A 54 -3.70 8.59 23.14
N LEU A 55 -3.83 8.55 21.80
CA LEU A 55 -2.85 7.88 20.95
C LEU A 55 -1.51 8.63 20.89
N SER A 56 -1.47 9.95 21.12
CA SER A 56 -0.22 10.74 21.17
C SER A 56 0.79 10.17 22.17
N GLU A 57 0.32 9.65 23.30
CA GLU A 57 1.15 9.06 24.35
C GLU A 57 1.84 7.76 23.90
N LEU A 58 1.34 7.13 22.83
CA LEU A 58 1.83 5.85 22.32
C LEU A 58 2.77 5.99 21.12
N TYR A 59 3.25 7.21 20.83
CA TYR A 59 4.05 7.48 19.64
C TYR A 59 5.32 6.61 19.56
N ASN A 60 5.96 6.33 20.69
CA ASN A 60 7.18 5.52 20.76
C ASN A 60 6.92 4.03 20.53
N GLN A 61 5.67 3.58 20.70
CA GLN A 61 5.25 2.19 20.53
C GLN A 61 4.58 1.93 19.16
N ARG A 62 4.40 2.95 18.31
CA ARG A 62 3.67 2.83 17.03
C ARG A 62 4.15 1.70 16.12
N PHE A 63 5.47 1.56 15.93
CA PHE A 63 6.03 0.45 15.15
C PHE A 63 5.96 -0.91 15.86
N ALA A 64 5.92 -0.92 17.20
CA ALA A 64 5.72 -2.16 17.94
C ALA A 64 4.26 -2.64 17.81
N LEU A 65 3.30 -1.72 17.83
CA LEU A 65 1.88 -1.98 17.58
C LEU A 65 1.61 -2.42 16.13
N GLU A 66 2.33 -1.83 15.18
CA GLU A 66 2.33 -2.24 13.76
C GLU A 66 2.81 -3.69 13.60
N LYS A 67 4.01 -4.02 14.11
CA LYS A 67 4.52 -5.40 14.09
C LYS A 67 3.60 -6.40 14.78
N ALA A 68 2.97 -6.00 15.89
CA ALA A 68 1.96 -6.82 16.56
C ALA A 68 0.76 -7.06 15.64
N SER A 69 0.28 -6.03 14.93
CA SER A 69 -0.81 -6.12 13.97
C SER A 69 -0.49 -7.07 12.82
N VAL A 70 0.71 -6.96 12.22
CA VAL A 70 1.18 -7.86 11.16
C VAL A 70 1.20 -9.31 11.64
N ALA A 71 1.84 -9.56 12.78
CA ALA A 71 1.92 -10.90 13.35
C ALA A 71 0.54 -11.52 13.66
N ILE A 72 -0.42 -10.70 14.08
CA ILE A 72 -1.80 -11.15 14.34
C ILE A 72 -2.55 -11.44 13.04
N MET A 73 -2.37 -10.60 12.02
CA MET A 73 -3.01 -10.80 10.71
C MET A 73 -2.48 -12.02 9.95
N GLU A 74 -1.19 -12.32 10.09
CA GLU A 74 -0.53 -13.45 9.42
C GLU A 74 -0.61 -14.76 10.19
N GLY A 75 -0.77 -14.71 11.52
CA GLY A 75 -0.79 -15.91 12.35
C GLY A 75 -2.07 -16.74 12.17
N GLU A 76 -1.94 -18.07 12.15
CA GLU A 76 -3.05 -19.03 12.28
C GLU A 76 -3.87 -18.84 13.57
N ARG A 77 -3.28 -18.12 14.54
CA ARG A 77 -3.84 -17.76 15.84
C ARG A 77 -4.75 -16.53 15.82
N SER A 78 -5.01 -15.88 14.68
CA SER A 78 -5.98 -14.78 14.58
C SER A 78 -7.36 -15.15 15.17
N ASN A 79 -7.75 -16.43 15.06
CA ASN A 79 -8.98 -16.96 15.65
C ASN A 79 -9.01 -16.98 17.19
N LEU A 80 -7.86 -16.92 17.89
CA LEU A 80 -7.81 -16.97 19.36
C LEU A 80 -8.39 -15.71 20.02
N TYR A 81 -8.50 -14.60 19.28
CA TYR A 81 -8.92 -13.31 19.82
C TYR A 81 -10.30 -12.86 19.34
N GLY A 82 -11.04 -13.74 18.66
CA GLY A 82 -12.45 -13.54 18.30
C GLY A 82 -12.74 -12.47 17.22
N MET A 83 -11.73 -11.75 16.72
CA MET A 83 -11.88 -10.79 15.63
C MET A 83 -11.38 -11.36 14.30
N SER A 84 -12.21 -11.26 13.26
CA SER A 84 -11.78 -11.62 11.90
C SER A 84 -10.63 -10.71 11.43
N PRO A 85 -9.71 -11.19 10.58
CA PRO A 85 -8.60 -10.39 10.04
C PRO A 85 -9.04 -9.07 9.39
N ARG A 86 -10.26 -9.00 8.83
CA ARG A 86 -10.83 -7.77 8.28
C ARG A 86 -11.03 -6.68 9.33
N PHE A 87 -11.52 -7.04 10.52
CA PHE A 87 -11.74 -6.06 11.60
C PHE A 87 -10.43 -5.62 12.21
N VAL A 88 -9.47 -6.54 12.36
CA VAL A 88 -8.10 -6.22 12.80
C VAL A 88 -7.49 -5.19 11.83
N ALA A 89 -7.49 -5.48 10.53
CA ALA A 89 -7.00 -4.55 9.50
C ALA A 89 -7.70 -3.18 9.58
N GLN A 90 -9.03 -3.15 9.69
CA GLN A 90 -9.78 -1.91 9.73
C GLN A 90 -9.46 -1.07 10.97
N TYR A 91 -9.45 -1.66 12.16
CA TYR A 91 -9.18 -0.92 13.39
C TYR A 91 -7.72 -0.52 13.52
N THR A 92 -6.77 -1.33 13.03
CA THR A 92 -5.36 -0.94 12.94
C THR A 92 -5.17 0.27 12.01
N LEU A 93 -5.80 0.28 10.83
CA LEU A 93 -5.72 1.44 9.92
C LEU A 93 -6.40 2.68 10.52
N MET A 94 -7.56 2.53 11.17
CA MET A 94 -8.22 3.63 11.90
C MET A 94 -7.31 4.20 12.99
N MET A 95 -6.67 3.34 13.79
CA MET A 95 -5.71 3.75 14.82
C MET A 95 -4.58 4.60 14.24
N PHE A 96 -3.97 4.18 13.13
CA PHE A 96 -2.89 4.95 12.53
C PHE A 96 -3.35 6.29 11.95
N LEU A 97 -4.53 6.33 11.32
CA LEU A 97 -5.10 7.56 10.78
C LEU A 97 -5.51 8.53 11.90
N ASP A 98 -6.18 8.05 12.94
CA ASP A 98 -6.64 8.84 14.09
C ASP A 98 -5.43 9.39 14.88
N ALA A 99 -4.35 8.63 14.99
CA ALA A 99 -3.11 9.06 15.65
C ALA A 99 -2.24 9.99 14.79
N GLY A 100 -2.52 10.11 13.49
CA GLY A 100 -1.67 10.83 12.56
C GLY A 100 -0.34 10.14 12.22
N TRP A 101 -0.22 8.83 12.44
CA TRP A 101 1.00 8.04 12.24
C TRP A 101 1.16 7.58 10.79
N GLU A 102 1.44 8.53 9.91
CA GLU A 102 1.60 8.31 8.46
C GLU A 102 2.69 7.28 8.13
N ASP A 103 3.85 7.36 8.78
CA ASP A 103 4.98 6.46 8.58
C ASP A 103 4.61 5.00 8.89
N THR A 104 3.87 4.82 9.97
CA THR A 104 3.44 3.52 10.48
C THR A 104 2.32 2.93 9.62
N PHE A 105 1.41 3.79 9.15
CA PHE A 105 0.39 3.40 8.18
C PHE A 105 1.02 2.85 6.89
N LEU A 106 2.01 3.56 6.34
CA LEU A 106 2.68 3.14 5.11
C LEU A 106 3.52 1.87 5.32
N GLN A 107 4.24 1.78 6.44
CA GLN A 107 4.99 0.56 6.78
C GLN A 107 4.05 -0.64 6.89
N PHE A 108 2.92 -0.49 7.57
CA PHE A 108 1.97 -1.58 7.76
C PHE A 108 1.41 -2.14 6.45
N ILE A 109 1.01 -1.26 5.51
CA ILE A 109 0.48 -1.72 4.22
C ILE A 109 1.57 -2.34 3.34
N SER A 110 2.82 -1.90 3.50
CA SER A 110 4.01 -2.46 2.84
C SER A 110 4.31 -3.86 3.37
N ASP A 111 4.44 -4.02 4.69
CA ASP A 111 4.74 -5.30 5.34
C ASP A 111 3.68 -6.36 5.01
N ILE A 112 2.40 -5.98 5.03
CA ILE A 112 1.31 -6.88 4.65
C ILE A 112 1.33 -7.22 3.15
N LYS A 113 1.75 -6.30 2.28
CA LYS A 113 1.91 -6.56 0.85
C LYS A 113 3.05 -7.56 0.60
N GLU A 114 4.15 -7.44 1.34
CA GLU A 114 5.32 -8.33 1.24
C GLU A 114 5.12 -9.67 1.96
N SER A 115 4.11 -9.76 2.82
CA SER A 115 3.75 -11.00 3.50
C SER A 115 3.42 -12.13 2.53
N LYS A 116 3.75 -13.37 2.92
CA LYS A 116 3.40 -14.58 2.13
C LYS A 116 1.89 -14.86 2.10
N GLY A 117 1.12 -14.17 2.94
CA GLY A 117 -0.29 -14.42 3.15
C GLY A 117 -1.20 -13.55 2.28
N ASP A 118 -2.50 -13.85 2.37
CA ASP A 118 -3.56 -13.05 1.77
C ASP A 118 -3.97 -11.83 2.63
N GLY A 119 -3.11 -11.39 3.55
CA GLY A 119 -3.39 -10.29 4.49
C GLY A 119 -3.78 -9.00 3.78
N TRP A 120 -3.18 -8.74 2.60
CA TRP A 120 -3.50 -7.60 1.76
C TRP A 120 -4.99 -7.54 1.36
N LYS A 121 -5.69 -8.68 1.25
CA LYS A 121 -7.13 -8.71 0.96
C LYS A 121 -7.95 -8.09 2.11
N ALA A 122 -7.50 -8.28 3.35
CA ALA A 122 -8.13 -7.66 4.52
C ALA A 122 -7.90 -6.14 4.52
N ILE A 123 -6.69 -5.69 4.18
CA ILE A 123 -6.35 -4.27 4.02
C ILE A 123 -7.22 -3.62 2.94
N VAL A 124 -7.34 -4.23 1.75
CA VAL A 124 -8.19 -3.72 0.67
C VAL A 124 -9.64 -3.54 1.13
N ARG A 125 -10.21 -4.55 1.80
CA ARG A 125 -11.59 -4.48 2.33
C ARG A 125 -11.73 -3.41 3.42
N ALA A 126 -10.72 -3.23 4.25
CA ALA A 126 -10.70 -2.20 5.28
C ALA A 126 -10.66 -0.80 4.65
N LEU A 127 -9.77 -0.56 3.69
CA LEU A 127 -9.68 0.70 2.95
C LEU A 127 -11.00 1.02 2.23
N GLN A 128 -11.60 0.04 1.54
CA GLN A 128 -12.92 0.20 0.91
C GLN A 128 -13.99 0.66 1.91
N ASN A 129 -14.05 0.03 3.09
CA ASN A 129 -14.99 0.43 4.14
C ASN A 129 -14.70 1.86 4.66
N MET A 130 -13.43 2.19 4.86
CA MET A 130 -13.01 3.48 5.41
C MET A 130 -13.25 4.64 4.44
N LEU A 131 -13.15 4.40 3.14
CA LEU A 131 -13.43 5.38 2.08
C LEU A 131 -14.92 5.80 2.01
N LEU A 132 -15.82 5.11 2.72
CA LEU A 132 -17.21 5.54 2.91
C LEU A 132 -17.35 6.72 3.89
N SER A 133 -16.33 6.97 4.71
CA SER A 133 -16.26 8.12 5.61
C SER A 133 -15.43 9.23 4.96
N GLU A 134 -16.01 10.42 4.82
CA GLU A 134 -15.32 11.58 4.24
C GLU A 134 -14.03 11.95 5.00
N ASN A 135 -14.04 11.81 6.33
CA ASN A 135 -12.85 12.08 7.15
C ASN A 135 -11.70 11.11 6.82
N TYR A 136 -11.99 9.81 6.81
CA TYR A 136 -10.97 8.81 6.49
C TYR A 136 -10.56 8.86 5.02
N ARG A 137 -11.48 9.19 4.10
CA ARG A 137 -11.16 9.43 2.69
C ARG A 137 -10.13 10.55 2.55
N ALA A 138 -10.31 11.68 3.23
CA ALA A 138 -9.36 12.79 3.21
C ALA A 138 -7.97 12.40 3.76
N LEU A 139 -7.92 11.63 4.86
CA LEU A 139 -6.66 11.17 5.45
C LEU A 139 -5.94 10.13 4.57
N ILE A 140 -6.65 9.13 4.05
CA ILE A 140 -6.10 8.11 3.13
C ILE A 140 -5.55 8.79 1.88
N ARG A 141 -6.32 9.72 1.28
CA ARG A 141 -5.87 10.52 0.15
C ARG A 141 -4.58 11.25 0.48
N LYS A 142 -4.51 11.95 1.61
CA LYS A 142 -3.32 12.70 2.04
C LYS A 142 -2.09 11.79 2.14
N TYR A 143 -2.22 10.62 2.75
CA TYR A 143 -1.12 9.68 2.92
C TYR A 143 -0.68 9.07 1.58
N PHE A 144 -1.63 8.63 0.75
CA PHE A 144 -1.35 8.10 -0.57
C PHE A 144 -0.72 9.15 -1.50
N GLN A 145 -1.13 10.43 -1.39
CA GLN A 145 -0.56 11.52 -2.18
C GLN A 145 0.90 11.79 -1.90
N LYS A 146 1.33 11.64 -0.65
CA LYS A 146 2.75 11.75 -0.29
C LYS A 146 3.52 10.50 -0.70
N ALA A 147 2.96 9.32 -0.46
CA ALA A 147 3.60 8.04 -0.78
C ALA A 147 3.80 7.84 -2.29
N ILE A 148 2.80 8.16 -3.13
CA ILE A 148 2.91 8.01 -4.59
C ILE A 148 3.98 8.91 -5.21
N ARG A 149 4.39 9.98 -4.52
CA ARG A 149 5.46 10.89 -4.97
C ARG A 149 6.83 10.54 -4.40
N ASN A 150 6.89 9.52 -3.56
CA ASN A 150 8.10 9.07 -2.89
C ASN A 150 8.61 7.78 -3.55
N GLN A 151 9.88 7.79 -3.96
CA GLN A 151 10.52 6.68 -4.69
C GLN A 151 10.52 5.35 -3.92
N ASN A 152 10.42 5.37 -2.59
CA ASN A 152 10.45 4.16 -1.77
C ASN A 152 9.07 3.58 -1.47
N THR A 153 7.99 4.36 -1.62
CA THR A 153 6.63 3.94 -1.17
C THR A 153 5.57 4.02 -2.26
N TYR A 154 5.92 4.54 -3.46
CA TYR A 154 4.96 4.66 -4.56
C TYR A 154 4.40 3.29 -4.98
N GLN A 155 5.22 2.23 -4.92
CA GLN A 155 4.82 0.89 -5.31
C GLN A 155 3.69 0.34 -4.44
N ASP A 156 3.59 0.76 -3.19
CA ASP A 156 2.53 0.30 -2.28
C ASP A 156 1.20 0.96 -2.65
N VAL A 157 1.23 2.25 -2.93
CA VAL A 157 0.04 2.97 -3.42
C VAL A 157 -0.45 2.38 -4.74
N LEU A 158 0.47 2.17 -5.69
CA LEU A 158 0.14 1.55 -6.98
C LEU A 158 -0.42 0.14 -6.77
N PHE A 159 0.12 -0.65 -5.85
CA PHE A 159 -0.42 -1.97 -5.54
C PHE A 159 -1.87 -1.90 -5.04
N TYR A 160 -2.20 -1.03 -4.09
CA TYR A 160 -3.52 -1.00 -3.47
C TYR A 160 -4.61 -0.33 -4.33
N LEU A 161 -4.32 0.75 -5.05
CA LEU A 161 -5.31 1.50 -5.85
C LEU A 161 -6.21 0.64 -6.75
N PRO A 162 -5.68 -0.22 -7.66
CA PRO A 162 -6.51 -1.01 -8.55
C PRO A 162 -7.27 -2.14 -7.83
N ARG A 163 -6.83 -2.51 -6.62
CA ARG A 163 -7.48 -3.55 -5.79
C ARG A 163 -8.63 -2.97 -4.97
N ILE A 164 -8.53 -1.72 -4.54
CA ILE A 164 -9.60 -0.98 -3.85
C ILE A 164 -10.77 -0.72 -4.80
N LYS A 165 -10.51 -0.42 -6.08
CA LYS A 165 -11.53 -0.14 -7.11
C LYS A 165 -12.46 1.04 -6.79
N ASP A 166 -11.96 2.04 -6.06
CA ASP A 166 -12.66 3.31 -5.85
C ASP A 166 -12.29 4.29 -6.97
N ALA A 167 -13.17 4.44 -7.96
CA ALA A 167 -12.90 5.26 -9.14
C ALA A 167 -12.67 6.74 -8.80
N ALA A 168 -13.34 7.26 -7.76
CA ALA A 168 -13.17 8.64 -7.33
C ALA A 168 -11.77 8.88 -6.76
N LEU A 169 -11.29 7.99 -5.88
CA LEU A 169 -9.92 8.05 -5.36
C LEU A 169 -8.89 7.88 -6.48
N ILE A 170 -9.10 6.93 -7.40
CA ILE A 170 -8.20 6.70 -8.55
C ILE A 170 -8.11 7.96 -9.42
N ALA A 171 -9.24 8.64 -9.67
CA ALA A 171 -9.27 9.86 -10.48
C ALA A 171 -8.42 11.00 -9.88
N GLU A 172 -8.32 11.07 -8.55
CA GLU A 172 -7.46 12.05 -7.87
C GLU A 172 -5.96 11.82 -8.16
N PHE A 173 -5.56 10.58 -8.44
CA PHE A 173 -4.18 10.19 -8.78
C PHE A 173 -3.93 10.05 -10.27
N LYS A 174 -4.87 10.46 -11.14
CA LYS A 174 -4.78 10.23 -12.60
C LYS A 174 -3.44 10.69 -13.19
N ARG A 175 -2.93 11.86 -12.79
CA ARG A 175 -1.69 12.42 -13.35
C ARG A 175 -0.49 11.52 -13.04
N GLU A 176 -0.32 11.15 -11.78
CA GLU A 176 0.73 10.24 -11.33
C GLU A 176 0.58 8.86 -12.00
N LEU A 177 -0.64 8.32 -12.07
CA LEU A 177 -0.92 7.04 -12.73
C LEU A 177 -0.56 7.04 -14.22
N ILE A 178 -0.81 8.14 -14.95
CA ILE A 178 -0.39 8.27 -16.36
C ILE A 178 1.14 8.23 -16.50
N ILE A 179 1.86 8.88 -15.58
CA ILE A 179 3.34 8.86 -15.59
C ILE A 179 3.83 7.43 -15.38
N TYR A 180 3.34 6.74 -14.34
CA TYR A 180 3.76 5.37 -14.05
C TYR A 180 3.34 4.36 -15.13
N ALA A 181 2.16 4.51 -15.73
CA ALA A 181 1.71 3.64 -16.82
C ALA A 181 2.57 3.78 -18.09
N ARG A 182 3.26 4.90 -18.27
CA ARG A 182 4.20 5.14 -19.38
C ARG A 182 5.66 4.85 -19.03
N GLY A 183 5.93 4.49 -17.77
CA GLY A 183 7.27 4.20 -17.26
C GLY A 183 7.81 2.85 -17.71
N ASP A 184 8.81 2.37 -16.97
CA ASP A 184 9.47 1.08 -17.26
C ASP A 184 8.51 -0.11 -17.08
N ALA A 185 8.80 -1.20 -17.79
CA ALA A 185 7.98 -2.41 -17.76
C ALA A 185 8.17 -3.18 -16.44
N ASP A 186 7.45 -2.76 -15.40
CA ASP A 186 7.47 -3.38 -14.08
C ASP A 186 6.06 -3.60 -13.48
N GLU A 187 5.99 -4.05 -12.22
CA GLU A 187 4.71 -4.24 -11.53
C GLU A 187 3.99 -2.91 -11.27
N GLY A 188 4.75 -1.82 -11.08
CA GLY A 188 4.23 -0.47 -10.90
C GLY A 188 3.46 0.00 -12.13
N GLN A 189 4.05 -0.15 -13.32
CA GLN A 189 3.41 0.17 -14.59
C GLN A 189 2.13 -0.65 -14.78
N GLU A 190 2.16 -1.96 -14.54
CA GLU A 190 0.98 -2.81 -14.65
C GLU A 190 -0.15 -2.38 -13.69
N ASN A 191 0.19 -2.11 -12.43
CA ASN A 191 -0.78 -1.68 -11.43
C ASN A 191 -1.35 -0.27 -11.77
N ALA A 192 -0.54 0.62 -12.34
CA ALA A 192 -0.99 1.92 -12.83
C ALA A 192 -1.95 1.76 -14.01
N MET A 193 -1.63 0.90 -14.99
CA MET A 193 -2.52 0.58 -16.12
C MET A 193 -3.86 0.00 -15.64
N LYS A 194 -3.83 -0.94 -14.69
CA LYS A 194 -5.05 -1.51 -14.08
C LYS A 194 -5.90 -0.44 -13.40
N SER A 195 -5.27 0.53 -12.74
CA SER A 195 -5.97 1.64 -12.08
C SER A 195 -6.64 2.55 -13.11
N LEU A 196 -5.92 2.96 -14.15
CA LEU A 196 -6.47 3.78 -15.25
C LEU A 196 -7.64 3.09 -15.96
N ALA A 197 -7.58 1.76 -16.13
CA ALA A 197 -8.65 1.00 -16.77
C ALA A 197 -9.98 1.02 -15.99
N LEU A 198 -9.96 1.39 -14.70
CA LEU A 198 -11.16 1.52 -13.86
C LEU A 198 -11.84 2.89 -14.01
N LEU A 199 -11.23 3.87 -14.69
CA LEU A 199 -11.81 5.18 -14.96
C LEU A 199 -12.71 5.13 -16.20
N GLU A 200 -13.91 4.55 -16.05
CA GLU A 200 -14.89 4.49 -17.14
C GLU A 200 -15.22 5.89 -17.68
N GLY A 201 -15.01 6.11 -18.97
CA GLY A 201 -15.33 7.37 -19.64
C GLY A 201 -14.21 8.41 -19.64
N ASP A 202 -13.07 8.14 -19.00
CA ASP A 202 -11.91 9.05 -19.07
C ASP A 202 -11.10 8.79 -20.35
N GLU A 203 -11.15 9.75 -21.28
CA GLU A 203 -10.49 9.62 -22.59
C GLU A 203 -8.96 9.60 -22.49
N ASP A 204 -8.37 10.36 -21.55
CA ASP A 204 -6.91 10.37 -21.36
C ASP A 204 -6.41 8.99 -20.90
N ALA A 205 -7.11 8.39 -19.93
CA ALA A 205 -6.81 7.07 -19.41
C ALA A 205 -6.94 6.00 -20.51
N LYS A 206 -7.99 6.08 -21.33
CA LYS A 206 -8.18 5.18 -22.48
C LYS A 206 -7.07 5.35 -23.51
N GLU A 207 -6.73 6.58 -23.87
CA GLU A 207 -5.69 6.87 -24.87
C GLU A 207 -4.33 6.32 -24.42
N VAL A 208 -3.99 6.46 -23.14
CA VAL A 208 -2.76 5.88 -22.59
C VAL A 208 -2.74 4.37 -22.75
N ILE A 209 -3.81 3.67 -22.39
CA ILE A 209 -3.88 2.20 -22.50
C ILE A 209 -3.84 1.77 -23.98
N LEU A 210 -4.52 2.48 -24.88
CA LEU A 210 -4.47 2.22 -26.31
C LEU A 210 -3.06 2.39 -26.88
N ASN A 211 -2.37 3.48 -26.51
CA ASN A 211 -1.02 3.75 -26.98
C ASN A 211 0.00 2.70 -26.51
N LEU A 212 -0.22 2.08 -25.33
CA LEU A 212 0.61 0.97 -24.85
C LEU A 212 0.50 -0.29 -25.72
N LEU A 213 -0.50 -0.42 -26.59
CA LEU A 213 -0.50 -1.47 -27.62
C LEU A 213 0.63 -1.30 -28.64
N LYS A 214 1.25 -0.13 -28.75
CA LYS A 214 2.42 0.12 -29.60
C LYS A 214 3.75 -0.07 -28.87
N HIS A 215 3.72 -0.42 -27.59
CA HIS A 215 4.93 -0.56 -26.79
C HIS A 215 5.87 -1.63 -27.39
N TRP A 216 7.18 -1.45 -27.26
CA TRP A 216 8.17 -2.36 -27.84
C TRP A 216 8.15 -3.74 -27.16
N ASP A 217 7.94 -3.76 -25.84
CA ASP A 217 7.80 -4.97 -25.02
C ASP A 217 6.44 -5.65 -25.27
N ALA A 218 6.49 -6.94 -25.62
CA ALA A 218 5.32 -7.77 -25.87
C ALA A 218 4.47 -8.01 -24.61
N ASP A 219 5.07 -8.06 -23.42
CA ASP A 219 4.35 -8.30 -22.17
C ASP A 219 3.49 -7.08 -21.80
N VAL A 220 4.03 -5.87 -21.99
CA VAL A 220 3.27 -4.61 -21.84
C VAL A 220 2.11 -4.56 -22.83
N ARG A 221 2.35 -4.90 -24.10
CA ARG A 221 1.29 -4.99 -25.11
C ARG A 221 0.21 -6.00 -24.73
N ARG A 222 0.59 -7.17 -24.21
CA ARG A 222 -0.35 -8.21 -23.74
C ARG A 222 -1.20 -7.70 -22.57
N LYS A 223 -0.59 -7.03 -21.58
CA LYS A 223 -1.30 -6.42 -20.45
C LYS A 223 -2.30 -5.36 -20.92
N ALA A 224 -1.89 -4.47 -21.83
CA ALA A 224 -2.77 -3.46 -22.43
C ALA A 224 -3.95 -4.10 -23.19
N ALA A 225 -3.69 -5.11 -24.02
CA ALA A 225 -4.72 -5.85 -24.74
C ALA A 225 -5.70 -6.57 -23.80
N THR A 226 -5.23 -7.05 -22.65
CA THR A 226 -6.08 -7.66 -21.62
C THR A 226 -7.05 -6.64 -21.04
N LEU A 227 -6.58 -5.44 -20.70
CA LEU A 227 -7.41 -4.38 -20.12
C LEU A 227 -8.47 -3.87 -21.12
N ILE A 228 -8.08 -3.71 -22.38
CA ILE A 228 -8.96 -3.24 -23.47
C ILE A 228 -10.16 -4.18 -23.72
N LYS A 229 -10.03 -5.46 -23.37
CA LYS A 229 -11.09 -6.46 -23.57
C LYS A 229 -12.43 -6.00 -22.99
N ASP A 230 -12.42 -5.41 -21.80
CA ASP A 230 -13.66 -5.04 -21.08
C ASP A 230 -13.94 -3.53 -21.13
N MET A 231 -13.02 -2.72 -21.64
CA MET A 231 -13.20 -1.26 -21.79
C MET A 231 -14.22 -0.90 -22.86
N LYS A 232 -14.99 0.18 -22.62
CA LYS A 232 -15.82 0.83 -23.64
C LYS A 232 -14.93 1.74 -24.49
N ILE A 233 -14.92 1.48 -25.79
CA ILE A 233 -14.08 2.16 -26.76
C ILE A 233 -14.97 2.69 -27.87
N ASP A 234 -14.70 3.92 -28.27
CA ASP A 234 -15.39 4.62 -29.33
C ASP A 234 -14.99 4.08 -30.71
N GLU A 235 -15.60 4.61 -31.77
CA GLU A 235 -15.32 4.16 -33.13
C GLU A 235 -13.86 4.39 -33.53
N SER A 236 -13.28 5.55 -33.17
CA SER A 236 -11.90 5.87 -33.51
C SER A 236 -10.89 4.94 -32.82
N GLY A 237 -11.11 4.63 -31.54
CA GLY A 237 -10.30 3.66 -30.81
C GLY A 237 -10.47 2.23 -31.34
N MET A 238 -11.65 1.85 -31.81
CA MET A 238 -11.86 0.53 -32.42
C MET A 238 -11.13 0.39 -33.76
N GLU A 239 -11.12 1.43 -34.60
CA GLU A 239 -10.33 1.47 -35.84
C GLU A 239 -8.82 1.39 -35.55
N PHE A 240 -8.36 2.08 -34.50
CA PHE A 240 -6.99 1.97 -34.03
C PHE A 240 -6.63 0.52 -33.64
N ILE A 241 -7.50 -0.13 -32.86
CA ILE A 241 -7.31 -1.53 -32.45
C ILE A 241 -7.26 -2.46 -33.66
N GLU A 242 -8.12 -2.26 -34.65
CA GLU A 242 -8.14 -3.04 -35.89
C GLU A 242 -6.80 -2.95 -36.64
N LYS A 243 -6.34 -1.73 -36.94
CA LYS A 243 -5.02 -1.51 -37.57
C LYS A 243 -3.89 -2.14 -36.75
N ARG A 244 -3.97 -2.04 -35.42
CA ARG A 244 -2.95 -2.62 -34.55
C ARG A 244 -2.98 -4.15 -34.56
N ALA A 245 -4.15 -4.77 -34.62
CA ALA A 245 -4.30 -6.22 -34.71
C ALA A 245 -3.73 -6.78 -36.03
N GLU A 246 -3.89 -6.04 -37.13
CA GLU A 246 -3.31 -6.42 -38.43
C GLU A 246 -1.78 -6.40 -38.42
N ALA A 247 -1.19 -5.40 -37.75
CA ALA A 247 0.25 -5.21 -37.64
C ALA A 247 0.91 -6.01 -36.49
N GLU A 248 0.14 -6.65 -35.62
CA GLU A 248 0.69 -7.38 -34.47
C GLU A 248 1.30 -8.72 -34.90
N THR A 249 2.55 -8.95 -34.47
CA THR A 249 3.32 -10.16 -34.78
C THR A 249 3.12 -11.27 -33.76
N ASN A 250 2.66 -10.93 -32.55
CA ASN A 250 2.33 -11.91 -31.52
C ASN A 250 0.90 -12.45 -31.73
N ASP A 251 0.78 -13.74 -32.05
CA ASP A 251 -0.51 -14.41 -32.34
C ASP A 251 -1.51 -14.39 -31.17
N GLU A 252 -1.03 -14.36 -29.92
CA GLU A 252 -1.89 -14.29 -28.74
C GLU A 252 -2.55 -12.90 -28.67
N ILE A 253 -1.75 -11.84 -28.74
CA ILE A 253 -2.23 -10.45 -28.69
C ILE A 253 -3.14 -10.17 -29.88
N LYS A 254 -2.73 -10.60 -31.09
CA LYS A 254 -3.55 -10.49 -32.30
C LYS A 254 -4.92 -11.12 -32.13
N ARG A 255 -5.00 -12.35 -31.60
CA ARG A 255 -6.28 -13.03 -31.33
C ARG A 255 -7.15 -12.26 -30.34
N MET A 256 -6.57 -11.69 -29.28
CA MET A 256 -7.29 -10.90 -28.29
C MET A 256 -7.90 -9.63 -28.92
N LEU A 257 -7.12 -8.88 -29.69
CA LEU A 257 -7.57 -7.65 -30.37
C LEU A 257 -8.63 -7.96 -31.43
N MET A 258 -8.41 -8.97 -32.28
CA MET A 258 -9.37 -9.39 -33.30
C MET A 258 -10.70 -9.87 -32.70
N ARG A 259 -10.69 -10.51 -31.54
CA ARG A 259 -11.91 -10.89 -30.82
C ARG A 259 -12.73 -9.65 -30.43
N LYS A 260 -12.07 -8.59 -29.93
CA LYS A 260 -12.74 -7.33 -29.60
C LYS A 260 -13.32 -6.64 -30.84
N VAL A 261 -12.54 -6.55 -31.93
CA VAL A 261 -12.96 -5.95 -33.21
C VAL A 261 -14.14 -6.69 -33.83
N SER A 262 -14.08 -8.03 -33.88
CA SER A 262 -15.16 -8.84 -34.46
C SER A 262 -16.48 -8.69 -33.70
N LEU A 263 -16.44 -8.59 -32.36
CA LEU A 263 -17.62 -8.33 -31.54
C LEU A 263 -18.23 -6.95 -31.83
N TRP A 264 -17.40 -5.94 -32.04
CA TRP A 264 -17.86 -4.59 -32.40
C TRP A 264 -18.48 -4.54 -33.80
N LYS A 265 -17.84 -5.13 -34.82
CA LYS A 265 -18.38 -5.20 -36.19
C LYS A 265 -19.73 -5.91 -36.25
N ARG A 266 -19.94 -6.93 -35.42
CA ARG A 266 -21.25 -7.63 -35.31
C ARG A 266 -22.36 -6.74 -34.74
N LYS A 267 -22.04 -5.77 -33.88
CA LYS A 267 -23.03 -4.84 -33.29
C LYS A 267 -23.43 -3.70 -34.23
N LYS A 268 -22.63 -3.45 -35.28
CA LYS A 268 -22.91 -2.43 -36.30
C LYS A 268 -23.77 -2.93 -37.47
N LYS A 269 -23.90 -4.25 -37.62
CA LYS A 269 -24.80 -4.89 -38.60
C LYS A 269 -26.17 -5.09 -37.98
#